data_AF-A0A8J3YFF6-F1
#
_entry.id   AF-A0A8J3YFF6-F1
#
_cell.length_a   1.000
_cell.length_b   1.000
_cell.length_c   1.000
_cell.angle_alpha   90.00
_cell.angle_beta   90.00
_cell.angle_gamma   90.00
#
_symmetry.space_group_name_H-M   'P 1'
#
loop_
_entity.id
_entity.type
_entity.pdbx_description
1 polymer ?
#
loop_
_entity_poly.entity_id
_entity_poly.type
_entity_poly.pdbx_seq_one_letter_code
_entity_poly.pdbx_strand_id
1 'polypeptide(L)'
;MGGRLRVGMRVAGAAGAVACVAALTLTAPPVSAADRTVSFFTNSDTPEIASFEDSNAYDLGFRFTSDEDGTITKLRFYKGAKNTGEHTGSLWTIDGVLLATATFKNETATGWQTVAFAEPVAIKAHTDYVASYHTGAGFYSLSRGTFVERGLDSGPLHIPPAGSLYHSGAGFPDQVSPGHDNYWLDLVFRPTAQETPSPSPSVSGPASPSPSAAASASPTAVVTPTASRPASPGLPVTGSDIPLMAGAGLVLTGLGAVLFVLHRRRRTRFVA
;
A
#
# COMPACT_ATOMS: atom_id res chain seq x y z
N MET A 1 13.02 39.39 -54.42
CA MET A 1 14.25 38.72 -53.96
C MET A 1 13.87 37.32 -53.48
N GLY A 2 13.99 36.22 -54.24
CA GLY A 2 14.89 35.93 -55.36
C GLY A 2 16.22 35.39 -54.84
N GLY A 3 16.30 34.10 -54.51
CA GLY A 3 17.53 33.48 -54.03
C GLY A 3 17.45 31.96 -53.86
N ARG A 4 17.20 31.22 -54.94
CA ARG A 4 17.42 29.76 -54.99
C ARG A 4 18.92 29.51 -55.19
N LEU A 5 19.64 29.09 -54.16
CA LEU A 5 21.04 28.69 -54.30
C LEU A 5 21.12 27.22 -54.76
N ARG A 6 21.63 27.02 -55.98
CA ARG A 6 21.99 25.72 -56.55
C ARG A 6 23.27 25.23 -55.85
N VAL A 7 23.23 24.04 -55.24
CA VAL A 7 24.45 23.33 -54.86
C VAL A 7 24.72 22.28 -55.95
N GLY A 8 25.82 22.48 -56.67
CA GLY A 8 26.26 21.57 -57.73
C GLY A 8 26.82 20.28 -57.15
N MET A 9 26.24 19.15 -57.54
CA MET A 9 26.77 17.82 -57.29
C MET A 9 27.91 17.56 -58.29
N ARG A 10 29.16 17.57 -57.80
CA ARG A 10 30.30 16.99 -58.52
C ARG A 10 30.48 15.55 -58.04
N VAL A 11 30.18 14.60 -58.92
CA VAL A 11 30.49 13.18 -58.71
C VAL A 11 31.94 12.95 -59.13
N ALA A 12 32.76 12.45 -58.20
CA ALA A 12 34.08 11.91 -58.51
C ALA A 12 34.37 10.71 -57.59
N GLY A 13 34.73 9.58 -58.21
CA GLY A 13 35.55 8.53 -57.60
C GLY A 13 34.80 7.40 -56.89
N ALA A 14 34.84 6.21 -57.51
CA ALA A 14 34.40 4.95 -56.94
C ALA A 14 35.45 4.36 -55.96
N ALA A 15 35.02 3.91 -54.77
CA ALA A 15 35.62 2.80 -54.02
C ALA A 15 34.79 2.47 -52.76
N GLY A 16 34.41 1.19 -52.60
CA GLY A 16 34.07 0.58 -51.31
C GLY A 16 32.70 0.92 -50.71
N ALA A 17 31.68 0.12 -51.03
CA ALA A 17 30.44 0.10 -50.26
C ALA A 17 30.70 -0.58 -48.90
N VAL A 18 31.21 0.17 -47.92
CA VAL A 18 31.05 -0.18 -46.51
C VAL A 18 29.66 0.28 -46.12
N ALA A 19 28.74 -0.66 -45.91
CA ALA A 19 27.43 -0.35 -45.35
C ALA A 19 27.63 0.13 -43.91
N CYS A 20 27.76 1.45 -43.72
CA CYS A 20 27.61 2.07 -42.41
C CYS A 20 26.16 1.89 -41.98
N VAL A 21 25.90 0.88 -41.15
CA VAL A 21 24.66 0.81 -40.37
C VAL A 21 24.72 1.96 -39.38
N ALA A 22 24.10 3.09 -39.73
CA ALA A 22 23.89 4.18 -38.78
C ALA A 22 22.93 3.67 -37.70
N ALA A 23 23.45 3.35 -36.52
CA ALA A 23 22.63 3.09 -35.35
C ALA A 23 21.93 4.39 -34.98
N LEU A 24 20.64 4.49 -35.32
CA LEU A 24 19.80 5.60 -34.90
C LEU A 24 19.52 5.41 -33.40
N THR A 25 20.31 6.05 -32.54
CA THR A 25 20.03 6.10 -31.11
C THR A 25 18.81 6.99 -30.90
N LEU A 26 17.63 6.39 -30.82
CA LEU A 26 16.41 7.07 -30.40
C LEU A 26 16.56 7.39 -28.91
N THR A 27 17.08 8.59 -28.59
CA THR A 27 17.05 9.08 -27.21
C THR A 27 15.60 9.46 -26.93
N ALA A 28 14.88 8.58 -26.23
CA ALA A 28 13.57 8.93 -25.72
C ALA A 28 13.73 10.11 -24.75
N PRO A 29 12.91 11.17 -24.85
CA PRO A 29 12.92 12.22 -23.83
C PRO A 29 12.61 11.57 -22.47
N PRO A 30 13.22 12.03 -21.36
CA PRO A 30 12.83 11.55 -20.04
C PRO A 30 11.33 11.77 -19.90
N VAL A 31 10.60 10.69 -19.64
CA VAL A 31 9.16 10.78 -19.35
C VAL A 31 9.09 11.63 -18.09
N SER A 32 8.65 12.89 -18.20
CA SER A 32 8.40 13.74 -17.04
C SER A 32 7.43 12.96 -16.15
N ALA A 33 7.92 12.43 -15.03
CA ALA A 33 7.06 11.87 -14.01
C ALA A 33 6.12 13.00 -13.61
N ALA A 34 4.83 12.85 -13.92
CA ALA A 34 3.82 13.78 -13.46
C ALA A 34 3.97 13.90 -11.95
N ASP A 35 3.91 15.13 -11.45
CA ASP A 35 4.09 15.46 -10.05
C ASP A 35 2.89 14.95 -9.24
N ARG A 36 2.84 13.64 -8.99
CA ARG A 36 1.73 12.95 -8.33
C ARG A 36 1.81 13.24 -6.85
N THR A 37 0.73 13.77 -6.29
CA THR A 37 0.53 13.86 -4.85
C THR A 37 -0.60 12.95 -4.39
N VAL A 38 -0.48 12.42 -3.18
CA VAL A 38 -1.46 11.53 -2.55
C VAL A 38 -1.79 12.06 -1.15
N SER A 39 -3.07 11.95 -0.79
CA SER A 39 -3.65 12.38 0.49
C SER A 39 -4.74 11.39 0.89
N PHE A 40 -5.10 11.35 2.17
CA PHE A 40 -6.19 10.49 2.64
C PHE A 40 -7.57 11.06 2.29
N PHE A 41 -7.70 12.39 2.22
CA PHE A 41 -8.97 13.07 2.02
C PHE A 41 -8.94 14.04 0.84
N THR A 42 -10.07 14.15 0.16
CA THR A 42 -10.37 15.16 -0.85
C THR A 42 -10.82 16.47 -0.20
N ASN A 43 -10.94 17.55 -0.99
CA ASN A 43 -11.45 18.83 -0.47
C ASN A 43 -12.96 18.81 -0.16
N SER A 44 -13.71 17.84 -0.67
CA SER A 44 -15.15 17.68 -0.42
C SER A 44 -15.46 16.84 0.82
N ASP A 45 -14.46 16.12 1.36
CA ASP A 45 -14.66 15.31 2.56
C ASP A 45 -14.83 16.22 3.78
N THR A 46 -15.79 15.88 4.64
CA THR A 46 -16.17 16.67 5.80
C THR A 46 -16.39 15.80 7.04
N PRO A 47 -16.07 16.32 8.24
CA PRO A 47 -16.31 15.64 9.51
C PRO A 47 -17.77 15.40 9.81
N GLU A 48 -18.03 14.31 10.55
CA GLU A 48 -19.33 14.07 11.19
C GLU A 48 -19.64 15.21 12.18
N ILE A 49 -18.64 15.64 12.94
CA ILE A 49 -18.73 16.73 13.91
C ILE A 49 -17.65 17.77 13.60
N ALA A 50 -18.04 18.91 13.05
CA ALA A 50 -17.09 19.96 12.69
C ALA A 50 -16.42 20.63 13.90
N SER A 51 -17.14 20.78 15.02
CA SER A 51 -16.60 21.31 16.28
C SER A 51 -17.08 20.45 17.44
N PHE A 52 -16.24 19.55 17.92
CA PHE A 52 -16.53 18.77 19.12
C PHE A 52 -16.49 19.69 20.35
N GLU A 53 -17.42 19.51 21.30
CA GLU A 53 -17.51 20.39 22.49
C GLU A 53 -16.48 19.99 23.56
N ASP A 54 -15.21 20.25 23.26
CA ASP A 54 -14.08 20.13 24.19
C ASP A 54 -13.15 21.33 23.99
N SER A 55 -13.01 22.16 25.03
CA SER A 55 -12.24 23.41 25.00
C SER A 55 -10.80 23.28 25.51
N ASN A 56 -10.29 22.06 25.67
CA ASN A 56 -8.91 21.85 26.13
C ASN A 56 -7.92 21.93 24.98
N ALA A 57 -6.66 22.22 25.31
CA ALA A 57 -5.57 22.20 24.34
C ALA A 57 -5.13 20.75 24.06
N TYR A 58 -4.85 20.44 22.79
CA TYR A 58 -4.38 19.12 22.37
C TYR A 58 -3.46 19.20 21.16
N ASP A 59 -2.54 18.24 21.09
CA ASP A 59 -1.96 17.77 19.84
C ASP A 59 -2.73 16.53 19.38
N LEU A 60 -3.32 16.59 18.18
CA LEU A 60 -4.20 15.56 17.63
C LEU A 60 -3.65 15.06 16.31
N GLY A 61 -3.69 13.75 16.09
CA GLY A 61 -3.02 13.18 14.93
C GLY A 61 -3.30 11.72 14.67
N PHE A 62 -2.48 11.17 13.79
CA PHE A 62 -2.50 9.75 13.47
C PHE A 62 -1.09 9.25 13.16
N ARG A 63 -0.88 7.96 13.41
CA ARG A 63 0.22 7.17 12.86
C ARG A 63 -0.08 6.82 11.41
N PHE A 64 0.92 6.89 10.54
CA PHE A 64 0.81 6.44 9.17
C PHE A 64 2.10 5.78 8.68
N THR A 65 1.98 5.05 7.59
CA THR A 65 3.09 4.48 6.82
C THR A 65 2.84 4.69 5.34
N SER A 66 3.88 4.48 4.52
CA SER A 66 3.75 4.45 3.07
C SER A 66 4.42 3.22 2.47
N ASP A 67 3.88 2.68 1.39
CA ASP A 67 4.53 1.60 0.62
C ASP A 67 5.71 2.08 -0.25
N GLU A 68 5.88 3.39 -0.41
CA GLU A 68 6.90 3.99 -1.28
C GLU A 68 7.74 5.02 -0.52
N ASP A 69 9.01 5.16 -0.91
CA ASP A 69 9.85 6.29 -0.49
C ASP A 69 9.26 7.58 -1.06
N GLY A 70 9.30 8.67 -0.30
CA GLY A 70 8.78 9.94 -0.80
C GLY A 70 8.96 11.09 0.17
N THR A 71 8.21 12.15 -0.07
CA THR A 71 8.28 13.38 0.73
C THR A 71 6.90 13.83 1.19
N ILE A 72 6.81 14.28 2.44
CA ILE A 72 5.65 14.99 2.95
C ILE A 72 5.87 16.48 2.70
N THR A 73 4.98 17.07 1.92
CA THR A 73 5.11 18.46 1.46
C THR A 73 4.22 19.43 2.23
N LYS A 74 3.05 18.95 2.68
CA LYS A 74 2.04 19.75 3.35
C LYS A 74 1.32 18.95 4.43
N LEU A 75 0.78 19.68 5.41
CA LEU A 75 -0.25 19.20 6.32
C LEU A 75 -1.55 19.96 6.08
N ARG A 76 -2.66 19.30 6.38
CA ARG A 76 -4.00 19.87 6.33
C ARG A 76 -4.76 19.47 7.57
N PHE A 77 -5.67 20.32 8.03
CA PHE A 77 -6.68 19.90 9.00
C PHE A 77 -8.03 20.51 8.68
N TYR A 78 -9.12 19.86 9.07
CA TYR A 78 -10.45 20.43 8.94
C TYR A 78 -10.77 21.31 10.16
N LYS A 79 -11.10 22.58 9.92
CA LYS A 79 -11.43 23.55 10.95
C LYS A 79 -12.94 23.73 11.08
N GLY A 80 -13.47 23.53 12.28
CA GLY A 80 -14.81 23.96 12.66
C GLY A 80 -14.83 25.38 13.20
N ALA A 81 -16.00 26.01 13.22
CA ALA A 81 -16.15 27.44 13.53
C ALA A 81 -15.68 27.84 14.94
N LYS A 82 -15.66 26.91 15.90
CA LYS A 82 -15.21 27.14 17.28
C LYS A 82 -13.72 26.84 17.49
N ASN A 83 -13.07 26.13 16.57
CA ASN A 83 -11.64 25.85 16.64
C ASN A 83 -10.89 27.10 16.22
N THR A 84 -10.55 27.94 17.19
CA THR A 84 -9.97 29.27 16.99
C THR A 84 -8.58 29.35 17.62
N GLY A 85 -7.88 30.46 17.40
CA GLY A 85 -6.50 30.61 17.83
C GLY A 85 -5.52 30.17 16.76
N GLU A 86 -4.26 29.98 17.17
CA GLU A 86 -3.17 29.54 16.30
C GLU A 86 -3.10 28.01 16.27
N HIS A 87 -2.87 27.46 15.08
CA HIS A 87 -2.70 26.03 14.85
C HIS A 87 -1.31 25.77 14.28
N THR A 88 -0.68 24.69 14.73
CA THR A 88 0.63 24.28 14.27
C THR A 88 0.59 22.81 13.88
N GLY A 89 1.01 22.48 12.66
CA GLY A 89 1.15 21.11 12.20
C GLY A 89 2.57 20.59 12.45
N SER A 90 2.71 19.34 12.84
CA SER A 90 4.00 18.71 13.14
C SER A 90 4.08 17.31 12.55
N LEU A 91 5.30 16.92 12.15
CA LEU A 91 5.62 15.59 11.66
C LEU A 91 6.74 15.01 12.52
N TRP A 92 6.57 13.77 12.95
CA TRP A 92 7.41 13.12 13.93
C TRP A 92 7.83 11.73 13.46
N THR A 93 8.95 11.24 13.98
CA THR A 93 9.21 9.80 14.03
C THR A 93 8.26 9.12 15.01
N ILE A 94 8.11 7.80 14.91
CA ILE A 94 7.29 7.03 15.87
C ILE A 94 7.80 7.11 17.32
N ASP A 95 9.09 7.39 17.51
CA ASP A 95 9.73 7.56 18.82
C ASP A 95 9.63 9.00 19.37
N GLY A 96 8.92 9.90 18.67
CA GLY A 96 8.67 11.26 19.12
C GLY A 96 9.75 12.30 18.78
N VAL A 97 10.64 12.01 17.84
CA VAL A 97 11.59 13.01 17.33
C VAL A 97 10.88 13.90 16.30
N LEU A 98 10.89 15.22 16.53
CA LEU A 98 10.31 16.19 15.61
C LEU A 98 11.13 16.27 14.31
N LEU A 99 10.50 15.96 13.18
CA LEU A 99 11.11 16.05 11.85
C LEU A 99 10.86 17.42 11.21
N ALA A 100 9.64 17.94 11.33
CA ALA A 100 9.30 19.29 10.87
C ALA A 100 8.06 19.83 11.58
N THR A 101 7.92 21.14 11.59
CA THR A 101 6.75 21.85 12.09
C THR A 101 6.41 23.04 11.20
N ALA A 102 5.13 23.40 11.12
CA ALA A 102 4.66 24.55 10.36
C ALA A 102 3.39 25.15 10.97
N THR A 103 3.40 26.48 11.19
CA THR A 103 2.23 27.23 11.64
C THR A 103 1.26 27.46 10.49
N PHE A 104 -0.02 27.13 10.69
CA PHE A 104 -1.07 27.46 9.73
C PHE A 104 -1.33 28.98 9.77
N LYS A 105 -1.19 29.64 8.61
CA LYS A 105 -1.36 31.10 8.46
C LYS A 105 -2.52 31.38 7.50
N ASN A 106 -3.16 32.53 7.69
CA ASN A 106 -4.26 33.01 6.84
C ASN A 106 -5.42 32.00 6.73
N GLU A 107 -5.77 31.36 7.85
CA GLU A 107 -6.84 30.38 7.88
C GLU A 107 -8.22 31.00 7.61
N THR A 108 -9.13 30.20 7.07
CA THR A 108 -10.54 30.55 6.96
C THR A 108 -11.28 30.31 8.28
N ALA A 109 -12.53 30.77 8.36
CA ALA A 109 -13.38 30.52 9.52
C ALA A 109 -13.71 29.04 9.70
N THR A 110 -13.87 28.31 8.60
CA THR A 110 -14.19 26.87 8.57
C THR A 110 -13.60 26.19 7.33
N GLY A 111 -13.55 24.85 7.36
CA GLY A 111 -13.13 24.01 6.24
C GLY A 111 -11.67 23.60 6.31
N TRP A 112 -11.17 22.99 5.23
CA TRP A 112 -9.78 22.55 5.13
C TRP A 112 -8.80 23.71 5.19
N GLN A 113 -7.94 23.70 6.20
CA GLN A 113 -6.75 24.55 6.28
C GLN A 113 -5.57 23.75 5.77
N THR A 114 -4.63 24.41 5.09
CA THR A 114 -3.45 23.77 4.52
C THR A 114 -2.22 24.59 4.83
N VAL A 115 -1.13 23.92 5.18
CA VAL A 115 0.18 24.52 5.38
C VAL A 115 1.24 23.69 4.68
N ALA A 116 2.20 24.34 4.04
CA ALA A 116 3.38 23.68 3.49
C ALA A 116 4.53 23.72 4.51
N PHE A 117 5.31 22.65 4.56
CA PHE A 117 6.59 22.71 5.27
C PHE A 117 7.56 23.62 4.51
N ALA A 118 8.46 24.29 5.24
CA ALA A 118 9.50 25.11 4.63
C ALA A 118 10.43 24.26 3.75
N GLU A 119 10.75 23.06 4.22
CA GLU A 119 11.47 22.02 3.49
C GLU A 119 10.63 20.74 3.50
N PRO A 120 10.37 20.10 2.34
CA PRO A 120 9.69 18.81 2.29
C PRO A 120 10.44 17.75 3.09
N VAL A 121 9.72 16.95 3.87
CA VAL A 121 10.34 15.94 4.74
C VAL A 121 10.37 14.60 4.03
N ALA A 122 11.56 14.05 3.82
CA ALA A 122 11.71 12.71 3.26
C ALA A 122 11.26 11.64 4.27
N ILE A 123 10.46 10.69 3.80
CA ILE A 123 10.08 9.49 4.54
C ILE A 123 10.48 8.24 3.77
N LYS A 124 10.70 7.17 4.53
CA LYS A 124 11.01 5.84 4.00
C LYS A 124 9.77 4.96 3.92
N ALA A 125 9.73 4.13 2.88
CA ALA A 125 8.74 3.08 2.74
C ALA A 125 8.71 2.19 3.99
N HIS A 126 7.53 1.67 4.31
CA HIS A 126 7.25 0.72 5.39
C HIS A 126 7.77 1.16 6.76
N THR A 127 7.84 2.47 6.99
CA THR A 127 8.26 3.07 8.26
C THR A 127 7.10 3.85 8.87
N ASP A 128 6.84 3.65 10.16
CA ASP A 128 5.80 4.38 10.89
C ASP A 128 6.26 5.80 11.24
N TYR A 129 5.41 6.76 10.95
CA TYR A 129 5.55 8.17 11.32
C TYR A 129 4.26 8.65 11.99
N VAL A 130 4.34 9.80 12.68
CA VAL A 130 3.17 10.46 13.27
C VAL A 130 3.02 11.84 12.67
N ALA A 131 1.84 12.15 12.15
CA ALA A 131 1.45 13.51 11.80
C ALA A 131 0.49 14.04 12.88
N SER A 132 0.67 15.29 13.29
CA SER A 132 -0.19 15.96 14.28
C SER A 132 -0.51 17.40 13.91
N TYR A 133 -1.57 17.95 14.51
CA TYR A 133 -1.74 19.38 14.65
C TYR A 133 -2.12 19.75 16.08
N HIS A 134 -1.60 20.90 16.52
CA HIS A 134 -1.91 21.49 17.81
C HIS A 134 -3.07 22.48 17.70
N THR A 135 -4.00 22.42 18.65
CA THR A 135 -4.99 23.46 18.92
C THR A 135 -4.93 23.86 20.39
N GLY A 136 -4.79 25.16 20.66
CA GLY A 136 -4.81 25.68 22.03
C GLY A 136 -6.22 25.90 22.59
N ALA A 137 -7.21 26.13 21.71
CA ALA A 137 -8.60 26.39 22.11
C ALA A 137 -9.47 25.12 22.11
N GLY A 138 -8.99 24.02 21.53
CA GLY A 138 -9.76 22.80 21.35
C GLY A 138 -10.74 22.88 20.18
N PHE A 139 -11.96 22.39 20.40
CA PHE A 139 -13.08 22.36 19.46
C PHE A 139 -12.78 21.69 18.11
N TYR A 140 -11.90 20.70 18.14
CA TYR A 140 -11.44 19.96 16.98
C TYR A 140 -12.57 19.26 16.22
N SER A 141 -12.33 19.00 14.93
CA SER A 141 -13.23 18.19 14.12
C SER A 141 -13.06 16.70 14.44
N LEU A 142 -14.16 15.95 14.41
CA LEU A 142 -14.21 14.57 14.87
C LEU A 142 -15.15 13.72 14.02
N SER A 143 -14.71 12.52 13.63
CA SER A 143 -15.60 11.43 13.23
C SER A 143 -15.30 10.21 14.09
N ARG A 144 -16.34 9.66 14.73
CA ARG A 144 -16.13 8.66 15.77
C ARG A 144 -15.81 7.28 15.20
N GLY A 145 -14.98 6.52 15.90
CA GLY A 145 -14.79 5.10 15.60
C GLY A 145 -14.20 4.79 14.23
N THR A 146 -13.59 5.77 13.56
CA THR A 146 -13.16 5.63 12.16
C THR A 146 -12.09 4.54 11.99
N PHE A 147 -11.21 4.37 12.99
CA PHE A 147 -10.08 3.45 12.90
C PHE A 147 -10.21 2.21 13.81
N VAL A 148 -11.42 1.87 14.28
CA VAL A 148 -11.65 0.77 15.24
C VAL A 148 -11.38 -0.59 14.62
N GLU A 149 -12.07 -0.93 13.53
CA GLU A 149 -11.98 -2.26 12.90
C GLU A 149 -10.98 -2.30 11.75
N ARG A 150 -10.83 -1.19 11.04
CA ARG A 150 -9.96 -1.05 9.88
C ARG A 150 -9.22 0.28 9.95
N GLY A 151 -8.05 0.31 9.34
CA GLY A 151 -7.33 1.53 9.07
C GLY A 151 -8.00 2.37 7.98
N LEU A 152 -7.26 3.35 7.46
CA LEU A 152 -7.64 4.11 6.26
C LEU A 152 -6.52 4.01 5.22
N ASP A 153 -6.90 3.64 4.01
CA ASP A 153 -5.96 3.40 2.91
C ASP A 153 -6.20 4.42 1.78
N SER A 154 -5.12 5.05 1.33
CA SER A 154 -5.07 5.86 0.11
C SER A 154 -3.73 5.60 -0.58
N GLY A 155 -3.66 4.48 -1.31
CA GLY A 155 -2.41 3.93 -1.82
C GLY A 155 -1.51 4.98 -2.51
N PRO A 156 -0.25 5.14 -2.09
CA PRO A 156 0.54 4.23 -1.23
C PRO A 156 0.54 4.58 0.27
N LEU A 157 -0.40 5.39 0.77
CA LEU A 157 -0.49 5.79 2.17
C LEU A 157 -1.47 4.92 2.97
N HIS A 158 -1.10 4.65 4.22
CA HIS A 158 -1.88 3.81 5.13
C HIS A 158 -1.90 4.40 6.54
N ILE A 159 -3.08 4.51 7.14
CA ILE A 159 -3.28 4.65 8.58
C ILE A 159 -3.66 3.27 9.09
N PRO A 160 -2.89 2.65 10.00
CA PRO A 160 -3.23 1.32 10.53
C PRO A 160 -4.47 1.38 11.46
N PRO A 161 -5.10 0.23 11.75
CA PRO A 161 -6.09 0.14 12.82
C PRO A 161 -5.54 0.70 14.13
N ALA A 162 -6.42 1.34 14.91
CA ALA A 162 -6.05 2.07 16.13
C ALA A 162 -4.95 3.13 15.93
N GLY A 163 -4.80 3.66 14.70
CA GLY A 163 -3.77 4.64 14.36
C GLY A 163 -4.02 6.07 14.85
N SER A 164 -5.15 6.34 15.50
CA SER A 164 -5.47 7.67 16.03
C SER A 164 -4.73 7.96 17.33
N LEU A 165 -4.01 9.09 17.36
CA LEU A 165 -3.13 9.48 18.45
C LEU A 165 -3.48 10.89 18.96
N TYR A 166 -3.24 11.13 20.24
CA TYR A 166 -3.39 12.45 20.86
C TYR A 166 -2.37 12.69 21.98
N HIS A 167 -2.21 13.95 22.35
CA HIS A 167 -1.52 14.41 23.55
C HIS A 167 -2.29 15.60 24.14
N SER A 168 -2.39 15.66 25.47
CA SER A 168 -3.02 16.80 26.14
C SER A 168 -2.02 17.95 26.26
N GLY A 169 -2.43 19.16 25.86
CA GLY A 169 -1.52 20.29 25.72
C GLY A 169 -0.68 20.19 24.44
N ALA A 170 0.54 20.72 24.51
CA ALA A 170 1.48 20.72 23.38
C ALA A 170 2.51 19.60 23.55
N GLY A 171 2.69 18.76 22.54
CA GLY A 171 3.66 17.67 22.60
C GLY A 171 3.48 16.58 21.55
N PHE A 172 4.32 15.55 21.65
CA PHE A 172 4.23 14.37 20.79
C PHE A 172 2.98 13.53 21.11
N PRO A 173 2.11 13.19 20.13
CA PRO A 173 0.97 12.30 20.33
C PRO A 173 1.40 10.86 20.61
N ASP A 174 1.49 10.50 21.90
CA ASP A 174 1.87 9.17 22.36
C ASP A 174 0.69 8.34 22.90
N GLN A 175 -0.49 8.96 23.08
CA GLN A 175 -1.68 8.29 23.57
C GLN A 175 -2.58 7.87 22.41
N VAL A 176 -2.99 6.60 22.40
CA VAL A 176 -4.01 6.12 21.46
C VAL A 176 -5.38 6.66 21.88
N SER A 177 -6.10 7.26 20.94
CA SER A 177 -7.48 7.72 21.18
C SER A 177 -8.37 6.54 21.61
N PRO A 178 -9.06 6.61 22.77
CA PRO A 178 -9.93 5.52 23.23
C PRO A 178 -11.06 5.16 22.26
N GLY A 179 -11.51 6.14 21.46
CA GLY A 179 -12.53 5.94 20.44
C GLY A 179 -11.98 5.54 19.07
N HIS A 180 -10.65 5.55 18.89
CA HIS A 180 -10.00 5.43 17.58
C HIS A 180 -10.60 6.40 16.54
N ASP A 181 -10.85 7.63 16.98
CA ASP A 181 -11.56 8.63 16.23
C ASP A 181 -10.67 9.30 15.17
N ASN A 182 -11.26 9.79 14.08
CA ASN A 182 -10.57 10.62 13.11
C ASN A 182 -10.63 12.09 13.52
N TYR A 183 -9.47 12.70 13.78
CA TYR A 183 -9.32 14.12 14.13
C TYR A 183 -9.21 15.06 12.93
N TRP A 184 -9.46 14.55 11.72
CA TRP A 184 -9.50 15.31 10.47
C TRP A 184 -8.21 16.07 10.15
N LEU A 185 -7.09 15.48 10.52
CA LEU A 185 -5.78 15.80 9.97
C LEU A 185 -5.59 15.05 8.65
N ASP A 186 -4.82 15.61 7.74
CA ASP A 186 -4.37 14.99 6.51
C ASP A 186 -2.97 15.48 6.15
N LEU A 187 -2.33 14.79 5.21
CA LEU A 187 -1.00 15.13 4.70
C LEU A 187 -0.96 15.04 3.18
N VAL A 188 0.01 15.72 2.57
CA VAL A 188 0.24 15.65 1.13
C VAL A 188 1.57 14.98 0.88
N PHE A 189 1.51 13.70 0.51
CA PHE A 189 2.65 12.88 0.15
C PHE A 189 2.95 12.99 -1.33
N ARG A 190 4.23 13.06 -1.67
CA ARG A 190 4.75 12.98 -3.03
C ARG A 190 5.69 11.78 -3.10
N PRO A 191 5.31 10.68 -3.77
CA PRO A 191 6.20 9.54 -3.95
C PRO A 191 7.42 9.93 -4.77
N THR A 192 8.57 9.34 -4.44
CA THR A 192 9.77 9.45 -5.27
C THR A 192 9.58 8.54 -6.46
N ALA A 193 9.68 9.06 -7.68
CA ALA A 193 9.62 8.23 -8.87
C ALA A 193 10.73 7.17 -8.80
N GLN A 194 10.36 5.90 -8.67
CA GLN A 194 11.30 4.82 -8.81
C GLN A 194 11.74 4.78 -10.28
N GLU A 195 13.04 4.92 -10.55
CA GLU A 195 13.55 4.74 -11.90
C GLU A 195 13.24 3.30 -12.33
N THR A 196 12.26 3.11 -13.22
CA THR A 196 12.10 1.85 -13.91
C THR A 196 13.39 1.60 -14.69
N PRO A 197 14.15 0.52 -14.45
CA PRO A 197 15.36 0.27 -15.20
C PRO A 197 14.99 0.22 -16.68
N SER A 198 15.59 1.12 -17.48
CA SER A 198 15.45 1.07 -18.94
C SER A 198 15.81 -0.34 -19.38
N PRO A 199 15.01 -1.01 -20.24
CA PRO A 199 15.40 -2.30 -20.77
C PRO A 199 16.76 -2.12 -21.47
N SER A 200 17.78 -2.80 -20.97
CA SER A 200 19.07 -2.88 -21.67
C SER A 200 18.79 -3.41 -23.07
N PRO A 201 19.33 -2.82 -24.15
CA PRO A 201 19.12 -3.35 -25.48
C PRO A 201 19.63 -4.79 -25.52
N SER A 202 18.72 -5.75 -25.73
CA SER A 202 19.10 -7.13 -26.02
C SER A 202 19.87 -7.13 -27.33
N VAL A 203 21.18 -7.39 -27.27
CA VAL A 203 21.97 -7.67 -28.46
C VAL A 203 21.45 -8.99 -29.03
N SER A 204 20.69 -8.91 -30.13
CA SER A 204 20.33 -10.09 -30.90
C SER A 204 21.60 -10.69 -31.47
N GLY A 205 22.05 -11.82 -30.91
CA GLY A 205 23.21 -12.56 -31.42
C GLY A 205 22.96 -13.04 -32.85
N PRO A 206 24.01 -13.19 -33.68
CA PRO A 206 23.88 -13.70 -35.04
C PRO A 206 23.31 -15.13 -35.02
N ALA A 207 22.37 -15.40 -35.93
CA ALA A 207 21.72 -16.70 -36.07
C ALA A 207 22.76 -17.82 -36.28
N SER A 208 22.66 -18.88 -35.47
CA SER A 208 23.46 -20.09 -35.61
C SER A 208 22.99 -20.92 -36.82
N PRO A 209 23.89 -21.45 -37.68
CA PRO A 209 23.49 -22.22 -38.86
C PRO A 209 22.93 -23.61 -38.49
N SER A 210 21.82 -23.97 -39.13
CA SER A 210 21.14 -25.27 -39.03
C SER A 210 22.01 -26.41 -39.56
N PRO A 211 22.12 -27.57 -38.85
CA PRO A 211 22.82 -28.73 -39.40
C PRO A 211 21.97 -29.43 -40.47
N SER A 212 22.64 -29.81 -41.56
CA SER A 212 22.14 -30.59 -42.68
C SER A 212 21.99 -32.07 -42.31
N ALA A 213 20.87 -32.71 -42.67
CA ALA A 213 20.62 -34.13 -42.43
C ALA A 213 21.17 -35.00 -43.58
N ALA A 214 22.06 -35.95 -43.25
CA ALA A 214 22.49 -37.03 -44.13
C ALA A 214 21.92 -38.38 -43.66
N ALA A 215 21.65 -39.29 -44.60
CA ALA A 215 20.69 -40.40 -44.49
C ALA A 215 21.26 -41.78 -44.08
N SER A 216 20.34 -42.61 -43.57
CA SER A 216 20.12 -44.07 -43.75
C SER A 216 21.15 -45.11 -43.26
N ALA A 217 20.69 -46.01 -42.36
CA ALA A 217 20.69 -47.48 -42.59
C ALA A 217 19.82 -48.21 -41.53
N SER A 218 19.06 -49.21 -42.01
CA SER A 218 18.32 -50.26 -41.27
C SER A 218 19.15 -51.56 -41.26
N PRO A 219 19.00 -52.49 -40.28
CA PRO A 219 18.11 -53.63 -40.49
C PRO A 219 17.36 -54.21 -39.24
N THR A 220 16.27 -54.91 -39.56
CA THR A 220 15.39 -55.87 -38.82
C THR A 220 16.20 -57.06 -38.22
N ALA A 221 15.84 -57.85 -37.18
CA ALA A 221 14.57 -58.48 -36.77
C ALA A 221 14.62 -59.01 -35.29
N VAL A 222 13.52 -58.91 -34.51
CA VAL A 222 12.58 -59.96 -33.99
C VAL A 222 13.20 -61.13 -33.20
N VAL A 223 12.88 -61.29 -31.89
CA VAL A 223 12.03 -62.37 -31.27
C VAL A 223 11.68 -62.04 -29.80
N THR A 224 10.49 -62.46 -29.34
CA THR A 224 9.86 -62.26 -28.01
C THR A 224 9.82 -63.60 -27.21
N PRO A 225 9.11 -63.71 -26.08
CA PRO A 225 9.48 -63.56 -24.65
C PRO A 225 9.71 -64.91 -23.91
N THR A 226 10.13 -64.92 -22.63
CA THR A 226 9.70 -65.93 -21.62
C THR A 226 10.02 -65.46 -20.19
N ALA A 227 9.11 -65.80 -19.29
CA ALA A 227 8.96 -65.35 -17.92
C ALA A 227 9.76 -66.16 -16.87
N SER A 228 9.67 -65.66 -15.64
CA SER A 228 9.50 -66.38 -14.37
C SER A 228 10.68 -66.40 -13.39
N ARG A 229 10.38 -65.77 -12.24
CA ARG A 229 10.94 -65.97 -10.89
C ARG A 229 10.90 -67.45 -10.49
N PRO A 230 11.71 -67.87 -9.49
CA PRO A 230 11.05 -68.29 -8.26
C PRO A 230 11.75 -67.81 -6.98
N ALA A 231 10.96 -67.79 -5.91
CA ALA A 231 11.38 -67.68 -4.52
C ALA A 231 10.90 -68.94 -3.77
N SER A 232 11.33 -69.08 -2.52
CA SER A 232 10.88 -70.02 -1.47
C SER A 232 11.61 -71.37 -1.39
N PRO A 233 11.62 -72.09 -0.23
CA PRO A 233 10.52 -72.16 0.77
C PRO A 233 10.85 -72.29 2.28
N GLY A 234 9.81 -72.03 3.10
CA GLY A 234 9.64 -72.49 4.49
C GLY A 234 8.40 -71.84 5.14
N LEU A 235 7.16 -72.34 4.93
CA LEU A 235 6.36 -73.33 5.72
C LEU A 235 5.68 -72.74 7.00
N PRO A 236 4.53 -73.26 7.51
CA PRO A 236 3.18 -73.23 6.90
C PRO A 236 2.00 -72.87 7.87
N VAL A 237 0.89 -72.38 7.27
CA VAL A 237 -0.56 -72.65 7.46
C VAL A 237 -1.19 -72.96 8.85
N THR A 238 -2.18 -72.15 9.24
CA THR A 238 -3.59 -72.51 9.64
C THR A 238 -4.34 -71.19 9.94
N GLY A 239 -5.60 -70.89 9.60
CA GLY A 239 -6.72 -71.48 8.87
C GLY A 239 -7.84 -70.41 8.82
N SER A 240 -8.46 -70.17 7.65
CA SER A 240 -9.90 -70.34 7.33
C SER A 240 -10.96 -69.46 8.05
N ASP A 241 -11.50 -68.51 7.28
CA ASP A 241 -12.93 -68.23 6.99
C ASP A 241 -13.92 -67.62 8.03
N ILE A 242 -14.28 -66.33 7.78
CA ILE A 242 -15.61 -65.71 7.41
C ILE A 242 -16.88 -66.14 8.22
N PRO A 243 -17.88 -65.26 8.58
CA PRO A 243 -18.45 -64.15 7.79
C PRO A 243 -18.95 -62.85 8.48
N LEU A 244 -19.21 -61.88 7.58
CA LEU A 244 -20.23 -60.82 7.56
C LEU A 244 -21.57 -61.15 8.28
N MET A 245 -22.03 -60.27 9.19
CA MET A 245 -23.46 -60.01 9.43
C MET A 245 -23.72 -58.64 10.10
N ALA A 246 -24.67 -57.92 9.49
CA ALA A 246 -25.64 -56.94 9.97
C ALA A 246 -25.58 -56.36 11.40
N GLY A 247 -25.92 -55.06 11.52
CA GLY A 247 -26.43 -54.51 12.78
C GLY A 247 -26.51 -52.98 12.83
N ALA A 248 -27.73 -52.46 12.89
CA ALA A 248 -28.09 -51.05 12.85
C ALA A 248 -27.87 -50.28 14.17
N GLY A 249 -27.67 -48.96 14.04
CA GLY A 249 -28.36 -47.90 14.81
C GLY A 249 -27.94 -47.63 16.25
N LEU A 250 -27.56 -46.37 16.53
CA LEU A 250 -28.20 -45.60 17.62
C LEU A 250 -27.90 -44.09 17.50
N VAL A 251 -28.97 -43.30 17.52
CA VAL A 251 -29.03 -41.86 17.84
C VAL A 251 -29.33 -41.75 19.34
N LEU A 252 -28.65 -40.87 20.10
CA LEU A 252 -29.27 -39.97 21.10
C LEU A 252 -28.25 -39.08 21.84
N THR A 253 -28.46 -37.76 21.72
CA THR A 253 -28.49 -36.68 22.75
C THR A 253 -27.56 -36.68 23.98
N GLY A 254 -26.96 -35.50 24.23
CA GLY A 254 -26.57 -35.01 25.55
C GLY A 254 -26.45 -33.48 25.56
N LEU A 255 -27.15 -32.83 26.49
CA LEU A 255 -27.60 -31.42 26.54
C LEU A 255 -26.90 -30.65 27.67
N GLY A 256 -26.75 -29.31 27.51
CA GLY A 256 -26.77 -28.29 28.58
C GLY A 256 -25.41 -27.92 29.22
N ALA A 257 -25.14 -26.69 29.68
CA ALA A 257 -25.94 -25.50 29.95
C ALA A 257 -24.98 -24.28 30.17
N VAL A 258 -25.22 -23.04 29.68
CA VAL A 258 -26.01 -21.91 30.24
C VAL A 258 -25.17 -20.87 31.04
N LEU A 259 -25.60 -19.59 30.91
CA LEU A 259 -25.18 -18.30 31.50
C LEU A 259 -24.15 -17.53 30.66
N PHE A 260 -24.50 -16.40 30.02
CA PHE A 260 -24.95 -15.19 30.69
C PHE A 260 -25.70 -14.24 29.71
N VAL A 261 -27.04 -14.33 29.68
CA VAL A 261 -27.93 -13.31 29.10
C VAL A 261 -28.63 -12.62 30.26
N LEU A 262 -28.01 -11.57 30.82
CA LEU A 262 -28.68 -10.68 31.79
C LEU A 262 -27.99 -9.31 31.86
N HIS A 263 -28.25 -8.39 30.90
CA HIS A 263 -28.40 -6.96 31.26
C HIS A 263 -29.06 -6.05 30.20
N ARG A 264 -30.07 -6.54 29.46
CA ARG A 264 -30.95 -5.63 28.72
C ARG A 264 -32.31 -5.55 29.41
N ARG A 265 -32.62 -4.33 29.86
CA ARG A 265 -33.91 -3.81 30.33
C ARG A 265 -34.26 -4.01 31.81
N ARG A 266 -33.98 -2.98 32.62
CA ARG A 266 -34.97 -2.38 33.53
C ARG A 266 -34.69 -0.89 33.72
N ARG A 267 -35.65 -0.04 33.35
CA ARG A 267 -36.14 1.10 34.14
C ARG A 267 -37.27 1.80 33.38
N THR A 268 -38.50 1.40 33.69
CA THR A 268 -39.69 2.24 33.53
C THR A 268 -40.63 2.03 34.73
N ARG A 269 -40.74 3.12 35.54
CA ARG A 269 -41.86 3.62 36.39
C ARG A 269 -42.22 2.81 37.67
N PHE A 270 -42.64 3.39 38.82
CA PHE A 270 -43.59 4.49 39.08
C PHE A 270 -43.61 5.00 40.58
N VAL A 271 -44.11 6.23 40.77
CA VAL A 271 -44.82 6.90 41.92
C VAL A 271 -44.16 7.14 43.30
N ALA A 272 -44.00 8.43 43.66
CA ALA A 272 -44.75 9.12 44.73
C ALA A 272 -45.03 10.56 44.25
#